data_AF-A0A7S0L6U1-F1
#
_entry.id   AF-A0A7S0L6U1-F1
#
_cell.length_a   1.000
_cell.length_b   1.000
_cell.length_c   1.000
_cell.angle_alpha   90.00
_cell.angle_beta   90.00
_cell.angle_gamma   90.00
#
_symmetry.space_group_name_H-M   'P 1'
#
loop_
_entity.id
_entity.type
_entity.pdbx_description
1 polymer ?
#
loop_
_entity_poly.entity_id
_entity_poly.type
_entity_poly.pdbx_seq_one_letter_code
_entity_poly.pdbx_strand_id
1 'polypeptide(L)'
;FTMLPALLQRVGYRTHHVGKWHCGYSSPDLLPTARGFATSVGFLGGNHDYWNHQSTQTFCRKRMVDLYGTTPSPKSLRGVYDDQIYHDAALELIGTHDPSVPLFLY
;
A
#
# COMPACT_ATOMS: atom_id res chain seq x y z
N PHE A 1 -8.14 -16.86 6.98
CA PHE A 1 -9.44 -16.29 6.56
C PHE A 1 -9.26 -15.57 5.23
N THR A 2 -10.29 -15.53 4.39
CA THR A 2 -10.26 -14.83 3.09
C THR A 2 -10.64 -13.36 3.28
N MET A 3 -9.91 -12.44 2.66
CA MET A 3 -10.20 -10.99 2.71
C MET A 3 -11.10 -10.55 1.55
N LEU A 4 -11.83 -9.44 1.74
CA LEU A 4 -12.69 -8.84 0.72
C LEU A 4 -12.02 -8.68 -0.66
N PRO A 5 -10.82 -8.06 -0.80
CA PRO A 5 -10.13 -7.97 -2.10
C PRO A 5 -9.93 -9.33 -2.77
N ALA A 6 -9.61 -10.39 -2.02
CA ALA A 6 -9.46 -11.73 -2.60
C ALA A 6 -10.79 -12.32 -3.12
N LEU A 7 -11.92 -11.96 -2.51
CA LEU A 7 -13.25 -12.34 -3.00
C LEU A 7 -13.62 -11.54 -4.26
N LEU A 8 -13.35 -10.23 -4.26
CA LEU A 8 -13.62 -9.34 -5.39
C LEU A 8 -12.79 -9.69 -6.63
N GLN A 9 -11.52 -10.04 -6.43
CA GLN A 9 -10.65 -10.50 -7.51
C GLN A 9 -11.20 -11.75 -8.21
N ARG A 10 -11.81 -12.68 -7.46
CA ARG A 10 -12.43 -13.90 -8.03
C ARG A 10 -13.64 -13.62 -8.92
N VAL A 11 -14.30 -12.48 -8.75
CA VAL A 11 -15.46 -12.06 -9.54
C VAL A 11 -15.11 -10.96 -10.56
N GLY A 12 -13.82 -10.80 -10.85
CA GLY A 12 -13.35 -9.98 -11.98
C GLY A 12 -12.95 -8.54 -11.62
N TYR A 13 -12.89 -8.17 -10.34
CA TYR A 13 -12.42 -6.84 -9.97
C TYR A 13 -10.90 -6.70 -10.11
N ARG A 14 -10.46 -5.54 -10.59
CA ARG A 14 -9.11 -5.02 -10.35
C ARG A 14 -9.04 -4.46 -8.93
N THR A 15 -8.13 -5.00 -8.12
CA THR A 15 -8.01 -4.68 -6.71
C THR A 15 -6.70 -3.95 -6.42
N HIS A 16 -6.78 -2.79 -5.79
CA HIS A 16 -5.61 -1.95 -5.47
C HIS A 16 -5.68 -1.48 -4.02
N HIS A 17 -4.52 -1.40 -3.35
CA HIS A 17 -4.37 -0.83 -2.02
C HIS A 17 -3.49 0.41 -2.07
N VAL A 18 -3.92 1.50 -1.46
CA VAL A 18 -3.18 2.75 -1.32
C VAL A 18 -3.26 3.24 0.13
N GLY A 19 -2.11 3.32 0.80
CA GLY A 19 -1.98 3.89 2.14
C GLY A 19 -1.67 2.86 3.23
N LYS A 20 -2.41 2.91 4.34
CA LYS A 20 -2.09 2.16 5.56
C LYS A 20 -2.58 0.71 5.49
N TRP A 21 -1.66 -0.24 5.67
CA TRP A 21 -2.01 -1.66 5.77
C TRP A 21 -2.37 -2.11 7.19
N HIS A 22 -1.40 -2.13 8.10
CA HIS A 22 -1.54 -2.54 9.50
C HIS A 22 -2.24 -3.90 9.75
N CYS A 23 -2.17 -4.82 8.80
CA CYS A 23 -2.80 -6.16 8.88
C CYS A 23 -1.77 -7.31 8.85
N GLY A 24 -0.52 -7.00 9.22
CA GLY A 24 0.60 -7.94 9.31
C GLY A 24 1.58 -7.81 8.15
N TYR A 25 2.87 -7.96 8.46
CA TYR A 25 3.95 -7.87 7.47
C TYR A 25 5.21 -8.66 7.88
N SER A 26 5.07 -9.58 8.85
CA SER A 26 6.16 -10.42 9.33
C SER A 26 6.51 -11.58 8.39
N SER A 27 5.64 -11.88 7.41
CA SER A 27 5.90 -12.84 6.34
C SER A 27 5.29 -12.36 5.01
N PRO A 28 5.78 -12.84 3.86
CA PRO A 28 5.22 -12.47 2.55
C PRO A 28 3.71 -12.72 2.44
N ASP A 29 3.20 -13.79 3.07
CA ASP A 29 1.78 -14.16 3.05
C ASP A 29 0.87 -13.14 3.76
N LEU A 30 1.44 -12.24 4.56
CA LEU A 30 0.70 -11.19 5.25
C LEU A 30 0.67 -9.87 4.47
N LEU A 31 1.46 -9.74 3.40
CA LEU A 31 1.49 -8.53 2.58
C LEU A 31 0.18 -8.33 1.81
N PRO A 32 -0.22 -7.08 1.50
CA PRO A 32 -1.46 -6.80 0.76
C PRO A 32 -1.60 -7.61 -0.53
N THR A 33 -0.49 -7.77 -1.27
CA THR A 33 -0.45 -8.49 -2.55
C THR A 33 -0.66 -10.00 -2.43
N ALA A 34 -0.33 -10.59 -1.27
CA ALA A 34 -0.67 -11.98 -0.96
C ALA A 34 -2.10 -12.14 -0.43
N ARG A 35 -2.81 -11.03 -0.19
CA ARG A 35 -4.12 -10.99 0.46
C ARG A 35 -5.25 -10.50 -0.45
N GLY A 36 -5.00 -10.51 -1.76
CA GLY A 36 -6.01 -10.30 -2.80
C GLY A 36 -5.95 -8.94 -3.48
N PHE A 37 -5.00 -8.08 -3.12
CA PHE A 37 -4.71 -6.86 -3.89
C PHE A 37 -3.75 -7.17 -5.04
N ALA A 38 -4.04 -6.70 -6.25
CA ALA A 38 -3.15 -6.84 -7.39
C ALA A 38 -1.94 -5.89 -7.27
N THR A 39 -2.14 -4.68 -6.73
CA THR A 39 -1.06 -3.74 -6.42
C THR A 39 -1.22 -3.16 -5.04
N SER A 40 -0.13 -2.62 -4.49
CA SER A 40 -0.15 -1.95 -3.20
C SER A 40 0.92 -0.86 -3.17
N VAL A 41 0.53 0.34 -2.74
CA VAL A 41 1.41 1.47 -2.42
C VAL A 41 1.09 1.92 -1.00
N GLY A 42 2.07 2.22 -0.17
CA GLY A 42 1.82 2.76 1.17
C GLY A 42 2.71 2.17 2.25
N PHE A 43 2.24 2.09 3.49
CA PHE A 43 3.05 1.60 4.61
C PHE A 43 2.42 0.38 5.26
N LEU A 44 3.26 -0.52 5.75
CA LEU A 44 2.86 -1.84 6.24
C LEU A 44 2.46 -1.81 7.71
N GLY A 45 3.11 -0.96 8.50
CA GLY A 45 2.92 -0.80 9.93
C GLY A 45 1.67 -0.01 10.34
N GLY A 46 1.56 0.23 11.64
CA GLY A 46 0.44 0.98 12.23
C GLY A 46 0.60 2.51 12.19
N ASN A 47 1.83 2.98 11.98
CA ASN A 47 2.19 4.38 11.89
C ASN A 47 3.54 4.54 11.17
N HIS A 48 3.75 5.69 10.57
CA HIS A 48 5.06 6.20 10.17
C HIS A 48 5.03 7.74 10.15
N ASP A 49 6.17 8.37 9.92
CA ASP A 49 6.28 9.81 9.73
C ASP A 49 5.90 10.24 8.31
N TYR A 50 5.02 11.24 8.19
CA TYR A 50 4.45 11.70 6.92
C TYR A 50 5.47 12.23 5.89
N TRP A 51 6.68 12.64 6.31
CA TRP A 51 7.66 13.28 5.43
C TRP A 51 8.87 12.39 5.13
N ASN A 52 9.31 11.62 6.12
CA ASN A 52 10.48 10.77 5.99
C ASN A 52 10.13 9.28 5.88
N HIS A 53 8.85 8.94 6.04
CA HIS A 53 8.27 7.60 5.88
C HIS A 53 8.87 6.56 6.83
N GLN A 54 9.43 7.00 7.97
CA GLN A 54 10.01 6.11 8.95
C GLN A 54 9.03 5.79 10.06
N SER A 55 9.00 4.52 10.45
CA SER A 55 8.33 4.07 11.66
C SER A 55 9.37 3.72 12.72
N THR A 56 9.05 4.03 13.98
CA THR A 56 9.84 3.54 15.12
C THR A 56 9.22 2.24 15.61
N GLN A 57 9.89 1.13 15.35
CA GLN A 57 9.37 -0.16 15.81
C GLN A 57 9.56 -0.28 17.33
N THR A 58 8.46 -0.51 18.05
CA THR A 58 8.43 -0.57 19.52
C THR A 58 9.42 -1.59 20.08
N PHE A 59 9.59 -2.72 19.39
CA PHE A 59 10.44 -3.83 19.83
C PHE A 59 11.95 -3.53 19.77
N CYS A 60 12.43 -2.85 18.72
CA CYS A 60 13.86 -2.62 18.53
C CYS A 60 14.30 -1.16 18.71
N ARG A 61 13.36 -0.24 18.92
CA ARG A 61 13.59 1.22 19.07
C ARG A 61 14.42 1.85 17.94
N LYS A 62 14.44 1.20 16.77
CA LYS A 62 15.11 1.69 15.56
C LYS A 62 14.09 2.32 14.63
N ARG A 63 14.50 3.41 13.98
CA ARG A 63 13.76 4.00 12.88
C ARG A 63 14.10 3.24 11.61
N MET A 64 13.07 2.75 10.94
CA MET A 64 13.20 2.07 9.65
C MET A 64 12.20 2.68 8.69
N VAL A 65 12.57 2.75 7.41
CA VAL A 65 11.65 3.21 6.37
C VAL A 65 10.55 2.16 6.20
N ASP A 66 9.31 2.59 6.35
CA ASP A 66 8.10 1.81 6.16
C ASP A 66 7.29 2.49 5.06
N LEU A 67 7.78 2.38 3.83
CA LEU A 67 7.10 2.77 2.60
C LEU A 67 7.36 1.68 1.57
N TYR A 68 6.28 1.16 1.01
CA TYR A 68 6.18 -0.07 0.27
C TYR A 68 5.53 0.18 -1.10
N GLY A 69 5.98 -0.56 -2.10
CA GLY A 69 5.38 -0.58 -3.43
C GLY A 69 5.58 0.69 -4.26
N THR A 70 6.46 1.60 -3.85
CA THR A 70 6.73 2.84 -4.57
C THR A 70 7.84 2.70 -5.61
N THR A 71 7.69 3.43 -6.71
CA THR A 71 8.76 3.75 -7.67
C THR A 71 8.66 5.25 -7.95
N PRO A 72 9.73 6.05 -7.72
CA PRO A 72 11.09 5.67 -7.36
C PRO A 72 11.21 5.19 -5.90
N SER A 73 12.42 4.79 -5.51
CA SER A 73 12.66 4.17 -4.19
C SER A 73 12.14 5.01 -3.01
N PRO A 74 11.78 4.38 -1.88
CA PRO A 74 11.37 5.11 -0.67
C PRO A 74 12.37 6.19 -0.21
N LYS A 75 13.67 5.98 -0.43
CA LYS A 75 14.72 6.94 -0.03
C LYS A 75 14.66 8.23 -0.84
N SER A 76 14.32 8.15 -2.13
CA SER A 76 14.16 9.32 -3.01
C SER A 76 12.88 10.11 -2.73
N LEU A 77 11.91 9.52 -2.01
CA LEU A 77 10.66 10.17 -1.64
C LEU A 77 10.72 10.85 -0.26
N ARG A 78 11.90 10.90 0.37
CA ARG A 78 12.10 11.67 1.61
C ARG A 78 11.87 13.16 1.33
N GLY A 79 11.05 13.79 2.15
CA GLY A 79 10.65 15.20 1.99
C GLY A 79 9.43 15.38 1.10
N VAL A 80 8.88 14.31 0.53
CA VAL A 80 7.55 14.31 -0.08
C VAL A 80 6.54 13.92 0.98
N TYR A 81 5.46 14.68 1.09
CA TYR A 81 4.35 14.37 1.99
C TYR A 81 3.64 13.09 1.51
N ASP A 82 3.46 12.13 2.40
CA ASP A 82 2.87 10.82 2.13
C ASP A 82 1.49 10.87 1.46
N ASP A 83 0.60 11.77 1.88
CA ASP A 83 -0.70 11.93 1.26
C ASP A 83 -0.58 12.33 -0.21
N GLN A 84 0.47 13.06 -0.60
CA GLN A 84 0.72 13.38 -2.00
C GLN A 84 1.10 12.11 -2.79
N ILE A 85 1.93 11.23 -2.21
CA ILE A 85 2.30 9.95 -2.81
C ILE A 85 1.04 9.08 -3.00
N TYR A 86 0.16 9.03 -2.00
CA TYR A 86 -1.08 8.25 -2.04
C TYR A 86 -2.10 8.84 -3.02
N HIS A 87 -2.25 10.16 -3.01
CA HIS A 87 -3.09 10.89 -3.94
C HIS A 87 -2.67 10.64 -5.39
N ASP A 88 -1.39 10.80 -5.71
CA ASP A 88 -0.85 10.62 -7.05
C ASP A 88 -1.02 9.15 -7.50
N ALA A 89 -0.76 8.18 -6.61
CA ALA A 89 -0.97 6.77 -6.90
C ALA A 89 -2.46 6.44 -7.17
N ALA A 90 -3.38 7.00 -6.37
CA ALA A 90 -4.82 6.79 -6.59
C ALA A 90 -5.29 7.41 -7.91
N LEU A 91 -4.84 8.61 -8.24
CA LEU A 91 -5.17 9.27 -9.52
C LEU A 91 -4.60 8.49 -10.72
N GLU A 92 -3.37 8.00 -10.64
CA GLU A 92 -2.78 7.17 -11.69
C GLU A 92 -3.59 5.89 -11.89
N LEU A 93 -3.92 5.19 -10.80
CA LEU A 93 -4.70 3.96 -10.85
C LEU A 93 -6.08 4.20 -11.47
N ILE A 94 -6.80 5.25 -11.07
CA ILE A 94 -8.11 5.58 -11.61
C ILE A 94 -8.00 6.03 -13.08
N GLY A 95 -7.01 6.86 -13.40
CA GLY A 95 -6.85 7.44 -14.74
C GLY A 95 -6.39 6.43 -15.81
N THR A 96 -5.70 5.37 -15.40
CA THR A 96 -5.23 4.30 -16.31
C THR A 96 -6.12 3.05 -16.29
N HIS A 97 -7.16 3.04 -15.46
CA HIS A 97 -8.05 1.89 -15.29
C HIS A 97 -8.94 1.67 -16.53
N ASP A 98 -9.07 0.41 -16.96
CA ASP A 98 -9.97 0.00 -18.03
C ASP A 98 -11.44 0.09 -17.55
N PRO A 99 -12.27 1.00 -18.09
CA PRO A 99 -13.64 1.19 -17.63
C PRO A 99 -14.56 -0.03 -17.83
N SER A 100 -14.15 -1.02 -18.65
CA SER A 100 -14.91 -2.25 -18.84
C SER A 100 -14.74 -3.26 -17.69
N VAL A 101 -13.74 -3.06 -16.83
CA VAL A 101 -13.44 -3.92 -15.68
C VAL A 101 -13.88 -3.21 -14.39
N PRO A 102 -14.51 -3.88 -13.42
CA PRO A 102 -14.87 -3.22 -12.16
C PRO A 102 -13.64 -2.94 -11.29
N LEU A 103 -13.60 -1.76 -10.66
CA LEU A 103 -12.49 -1.28 -9.82
C LEU A 103 -12.83 -1.45 -8.32
N PHE A 104 -11.87 -1.96 -7.56
CA PHE A 104 -11.84 -1.88 -6.10
C PHE A 104 -10.53 -1.23 -5.66
N LEU A 105 -10.63 -0.02 -5.11
CA LEU A 105 -9.52 0.73 -4.54
C LEU A 105 -9.78 0.88 -3.04
N TYR A 106 -8.84 0.39 -2.22
CA TYR A 106 -8.84 0.56 -0.78
C TYR A 106 -7.74 1.53 -0.35
#